data_AF-A0A1Y3ET03-F1
#
_entry.id   AF-A0A1Y3ET03-F1
#
_cell.length_a   1.000
_cell.length_b   1.000
_cell.length_c   1.000
_cell.angle_alpha   90.00
_cell.angle_beta   90.00
_cell.angle_gamma   90.00
#
_symmetry.space_group_name_H-M   'P 1'
#
loop_
_entity.id
_entity.type
_entity.pdbx_description
1 polymer ?
#
loop_
_entity_poly.entity_id
_entity_poly.type
_entity_poly.pdbx_seq_one_letter_code
_entity_poly.pdbx_strand_id
1 'polypeptide(L)'
;MVREEISDDTMQNKILDDSVRRVKIESNEMKKCLDKCEIIDALKHASVMLEELKTSALTPQYYYKLYIDITKELQLLDLTLTEELQKKNKINDLYEVVQYANSIIPRLYLLITVGIIYIKLGEASAKEMLKDMVEMCRGVQHPLRGLFLRSYLLQCTKNLLPNSTVTNEKEDNGTLQDSVEFILSNFAEMNKLWVRMQHQGQSRDREQREKERREIQVLVGTNLVRLAQLETIDVDMYKKVFLLFSKLIVLLNILSKLFNFL
;
A
#
# COMPACT_ATOMS: atom_id res chain seq x y z
N MET A 1 -10.04 10.43 33.05
CA MET A 1 -9.14 11.02 32.03
C MET A 1 -7.74 10.40 32.07
N VAL A 2 -6.75 10.85 32.87
CA VAL A 2 -5.37 10.30 32.79
C VAL A 2 -5.28 8.79 33.11
N ARG A 3 -6.05 8.27 34.07
CA ARG A 3 -6.07 6.82 34.38
C ARG A 3 -6.77 5.95 33.33
N GLU A 4 -7.69 6.52 32.54
CA GLU A 4 -8.39 5.79 31.47
C GLU A 4 -7.52 5.70 30.20
N GLU A 5 -6.79 6.77 29.85
CA GLU A 5 -5.84 6.77 28.74
C GLU A 5 -4.68 5.78 28.96
N ILE A 6 -4.15 5.69 30.18
CA ILE A 6 -3.07 4.73 30.51
C ILE A 6 -3.58 3.28 30.41
N SER A 7 -4.84 3.02 30.77
CA SER A 7 -5.44 1.68 30.68
C SER A 7 -5.69 1.25 29.23
N ASP A 8 -6.16 2.18 28.39
CA ASP A 8 -6.38 1.92 26.97
C ASP A 8 -5.05 1.72 26.23
N ASP A 9 -4.03 2.52 26.54
CA ASP A 9 -2.70 2.38 25.96
C ASP A 9 -2.02 1.05 26.35
N THR A 10 -2.21 0.60 27.59
CA THR A 10 -1.70 -0.71 28.04
C THR A 10 -2.39 -1.87 27.32
N MET A 11 -3.71 -1.75 27.09
CA MET A 11 -4.47 -2.76 26.35
C MET A 11 -4.06 -2.79 24.86
N GLN A 12 -3.90 -1.63 24.23
CA GLN A 12 -3.42 -1.50 22.85
C GLN A 12 -2.01 -2.08 22.68
N ASN A 13 -1.10 -1.81 23.63
CA ASN A 13 0.24 -2.41 23.62
C ASN A 13 0.19 -3.93 23.71
N LYS A 14 -0.68 -4.49 24.56
CA LYS A 14 -0.84 -5.95 24.68
C LYS A 14 -1.35 -6.57 23.37
N ILE A 15 -2.33 -5.95 22.73
CA ILE A 15 -2.85 -6.41 21.42
C ILE A 15 -1.76 -6.32 20.36
N LEU A 16 -1.00 -5.22 20.32
CA LEU A 16 0.12 -5.05 19.41
C LEU A 16 1.18 -6.13 19.64
N ASP A 17 1.59 -6.37 20.89
CA ASP A 17 2.63 -7.35 21.23
C ASP A 17 2.23 -8.77 20.84
N ASP A 18 0.96 -9.14 21.02
CA ASP A 18 0.45 -10.45 20.60
C ASP A 18 0.44 -10.59 19.08
N SER A 19 0.04 -9.54 18.34
CA SER A 19 0.11 -9.51 16.87
C SER A 19 1.56 -9.55 16.37
N VAL A 20 2.46 -8.77 16.95
CA VAL A 20 3.89 -8.75 16.60
C VAL A 20 4.55 -10.09 16.90
N ARG A 21 4.18 -10.76 18.01
CA ARG A 21 4.66 -12.10 18.31
C ARG A 21 4.24 -13.10 17.23
N ARG A 22 2.97 -13.07 16.79
CA ARG A 22 2.49 -13.91 15.69
C ARG A 22 3.23 -13.61 14.38
N VAL A 23 3.38 -12.33 14.03
CA VAL A 23 4.17 -11.91 12.85
C VAL A 23 5.59 -12.48 12.92
N LYS A 24 6.27 -12.41 14.07
CA LYS A 24 7.62 -12.97 14.24
C LYS A 24 7.66 -14.48 14.05
N ILE A 25 6.72 -15.22 14.63
CA ILE A 25 6.64 -16.69 14.47
C ILE A 25 6.47 -17.03 12.99
N GLU A 26 5.48 -16.46 12.32
CA GLU A 26 5.19 -16.74 10.91
C GLU A 26 6.33 -16.28 9.99
N SER A 27 6.96 -15.14 10.27
CA SER A 27 8.12 -14.65 9.50
C SER A 27 9.32 -15.59 9.60
N ASN A 28 9.54 -16.23 10.76
CA ASN A 28 10.64 -17.18 10.94
C ASN A 28 10.37 -18.50 10.21
N GLU A 29 9.14 -19.01 10.26
CA GLU A 29 8.74 -20.20 9.49
C GLU A 29 8.78 -19.91 7.98
N MET A 30 8.34 -18.72 7.54
CA MET A 30 8.49 -18.25 6.17
C MET A 30 9.95 -18.30 5.71
N LYS A 31 10.90 -17.75 6.50
CA LYS A 31 12.33 -17.78 6.18
C LYS A 31 12.87 -19.21 6.06
N LYS A 32 12.50 -20.10 6.97
CA LYS A 32 12.89 -21.52 6.91
C LYS A 32 12.36 -22.22 5.66
N CYS A 33 11.12 -21.93 5.25
CA CYS A 33 10.56 -22.47 4.01
C CYS A 33 11.26 -21.92 2.77
N LEU A 34 11.65 -20.63 2.78
CA LEU A 34 12.45 -20.03 1.71
C LEU A 34 13.84 -20.69 1.60
N ASP A 35 14.51 -20.96 2.73
CA ASP A 35 15.80 -21.66 2.75
C ASP A 35 15.70 -23.08 2.15
N LYS A 36 14.57 -23.75 2.37
CA LYS A 36 14.25 -25.07 1.78
C LYS A 36 13.78 -25.01 0.33
N CYS A 37 13.67 -23.81 -0.27
CA CYS A 37 13.11 -23.57 -1.60
C CYS A 37 11.61 -23.92 -1.76
N GLU A 38 10.85 -23.99 -0.66
CA GLU A 38 9.41 -24.26 -0.66
C GLU A 38 8.60 -22.94 -0.75
N ILE A 39 8.54 -22.36 -1.95
CA ILE A 39 7.94 -21.03 -2.19
C ILE A 39 6.46 -20.97 -1.81
N ILE A 40 5.68 -22.00 -2.15
CA ILE A 40 4.23 -22.02 -1.90
C ILE A 40 3.94 -22.00 -0.40
N ASP A 41 4.68 -22.78 0.38
CA ASP A 41 4.49 -22.83 1.83
C ASP A 41 5.00 -21.56 2.52
N ALA A 42 6.09 -20.96 2.02
CA ALA A 42 6.50 -19.62 2.43
C ALA A 42 5.41 -18.57 2.17
N LEU A 43 4.74 -18.60 1.02
CA LEU A 43 3.62 -17.70 0.70
C LEU A 43 2.40 -17.94 1.60
N LYS A 44 2.13 -19.19 2.02
CA LYS A 44 1.07 -19.48 3.00
C LYS A 44 1.39 -18.83 4.35
N HIS A 45 2.60 -19.00 4.87
CA HIS A 45 3.04 -18.34 6.10
C HIS A 45 3.01 -16.81 5.99
N ALA A 46 3.42 -16.26 4.85
CA ALA A 46 3.29 -14.82 4.57
C ALA A 46 1.82 -14.36 4.56
N SER A 47 0.92 -15.16 3.99
CA SER A 47 -0.51 -14.87 3.99
C SER A 47 -1.09 -14.84 5.40
N VAL A 48 -0.72 -15.79 6.26
CA VAL A 48 -1.14 -15.84 7.68
C VAL A 48 -0.60 -14.63 8.43
N MET A 49 0.68 -14.28 8.24
CA MET A 49 1.28 -13.07 8.79
C MET A 49 0.50 -11.80 8.41
N LEU A 50 0.06 -11.70 7.14
CA LEU A 50 -0.70 -10.56 6.63
C LEU A 50 -2.14 -10.51 7.14
N GLU A 51 -2.69 -11.59 7.70
CA GLU A 51 -4.02 -11.57 8.30
C GLU A 51 -4.08 -10.66 9.53
N GLU A 52 -2.96 -10.45 10.23
CA GLU A 52 -2.87 -9.53 11.37
C GLU A 52 -3.20 -8.08 10.97
N LEU A 53 -2.94 -7.69 9.71
CA LEU A 53 -3.31 -6.36 9.18
C LEU A 53 -4.83 -6.17 9.00
N LYS A 54 -5.63 -7.24 9.15
CA LYS A 54 -7.10 -7.16 9.13
C LYS A 54 -7.67 -6.72 10.48
N THR A 55 -6.86 -6.49 11.51
CA THR A 55 -7.38 -5.98 12.78
C THR A 55 -7.99 -4.58 12.60
N SER A 56 -9.12 -4.33 13.27
CA SER A 56 -9.69 -2.99 13.47
C SER A 56 -9.54 -2.51 14.90
N ALA A 57 -8.95 -3.32 15.78
CA ALA A 57 -8.85 -3.01 17.20
C ALA A 57 -7.71 -2.02 17.53
N LEU A 58 -6.75 -1.88 16.61
CA LEU A 58 -5.58 -1.01 16.81
C LEU A 58 -5.87 0.43 16.41
N THR A 59 -5.40 1.37 17.23
CA THR A 59 -5.35 2.79 16.82
C THR A 59 -4.34 2.97 15.67
N PRO A 60 -4.44 4.05 14.89
CA PRO A 60 -3.55 4.27 13.75
C PRO A 60 -2.05 4.25 14.06
N GLN A 61 -1.65 4.73 15.25
CA GLN A 61 -0.25 4.71 15.68
C GLN A 61 0.27 3.28 15.87
N TYR A 62 -0.52 2.43 16.53
CA TYR A 62 -0.17 1.03 16.75
C TYR A 62 -0.23 0.22 15.45
N TYR A 63 -1.22 0.51 14.60
CA TYR A 63 -1.29 -0.07 13.26
C TYR A 63 -0.08 0.30 12.40
N TYR A 64 0.42 1.55 12.49
CA TYR A 64 1.63 1.99 11.79
C TYR A 64 2.86 1.20 12.22
N LYS A 65 3.03 0.93 13.52
CA LYS A 65 4.13 0.08 14.04
C LYS A 65 4.06 -1.33 13.48
N LEU A 66 2.89 -1.97 13.56
CA LEU A 66 2.67 -3.31 13.01
C LEU A 66 2.93 -3.36 11.50
N TYR A 67 2.45 -2.35 10.77
CA TYR A 67 2.67 -2.20 9.33
C TYR A 67 4.15 -2.11 8.97
N ILE A 68 4.95 -1.34 9.71
CA ILE A 68 6.39 -1.24 9.47
C ILE A 68 7.05 -2.61 9.60
N ASP A 69 6.75 -3.35 10.66
CA ASP A 69 7.39 -4.64 10.91
C ASP A 69 7.01 -5.68 9.84
N ILE A 70 5.75 -5.75 9.45
CA ILE A 70 5.30 -6.63 8.35
C ILE A 70 5.94 -6.21 7.02
N THR A 71 6.01 -4.91 6.74
CA THR A 71 6.62 -4.39 5.49
C THR A 71 8.10 -4.76 5.38
N LYS A 72 8.85 -4.75 6.50
CA LYS A 72 10.25 -5.22 6.51
C LYS A 72 10.36 -6.70 6.14
N GLU A 73 9.49 -7.54 6.70
CA GLU A 73 9.49 -8.98 6.40
C GLU A 73 9.07 -9.25 4.94
N LEU A 74 8.13 -8.48 4.39
CA LEU A 74 7.78 -8.56 2.96
C LEU A 74 8.93 -8.11 2.04
N GLN A 75 9.74 -7.13 2.44
CA GLN A 75 10.92 -6.72 1.66
C GLN A 75 11.98 -7.82 1.61
N LEU A 76 12.16 -8.55 2.71
CA LEU A 76 13.03 -9.73 2.71
C LEU A 76 12.49 -10.80 1.76
N LEU A 77 11.19 -11.06 1.80
CA LEU A 77 10.53 -11.99 0.87
C LEU A 77 10.73 -11.57 -0.59
N ASP A 78 10.55 -10.28 -0.93
CA ASP A 78 10.80 -9.73 -2.28
C ASP A 78 12.23 -10.00 -2.76
N LEU A 79 13.23 -9.74 -1.90
CA LEU A 79 14.63 -9.97 -2.22
C LEU A 79 14.91 -11.45 -2.52
N THR A 80 14.53 -12.34 -1.60
CA THR A 80 14.80 -13.79 -1.72
C THR A 80 14.07 -14.39 -2.91
N LEU A 81 12.80 -14.00 -3.16
CA LEU A 81 12.07 -14.46 -4.33
C LEU A 81 12.67 -13.95 -5.64
N THR A 82 13.15 -12.71 -5.68
CA THR A 82 13.84 -12.17 -6.86
C THR A 82 15.09 -13.00 -7.19
N GLU A 83 15.91 -13.33 -6.18
CA GLU A 83 17.12 -14.15 -6.36
C GLU A 83 16.79 -15.59 -6.81
N GLU A 84 15.77 -16.20 -6.23
CA GLU A 84 15.39 -17.59 -6.57
C GLU A 84 14.77 -17.70 -7.97
N LEU A 85 13.98 -16.72 -8.37
CA LEU A 85 13.35 -16.70 -9.71
C LEU A 85 14.38 -16.43 -10.82
N GLN A 86 15.40 -15.63 -10.55
CA GLN A 86 16.54 -15.46 -11.48
C GLN A 86 17.32 -16.77 -11.70
N LYS A 87 17.44 -17.62 -10.68
CA LYS A 87 18.21 -18.88 -10.77
C LYS A 87 17.44 -20.00 -11.48
N LYS A 88 16.11 -20.07 -11.33
CA LYS A 88 15.33 -21.27 -11.65
C LYS A 88 14.63 -21.26 -13.01
N ASN A 89 14.63 -20.16 -13.79
CA ASN A 89 14.00 -20.06 -15.13
C ASN A 89 12.57 -20.63 -15.23
N LYS A 90 11.88 -20.75 -14.10
CA LYS A 90 10.51 -21.23 -13.98
C LYS A 90 9.84 -20.36 -12.95
N ILE A 91 9.42 -19.20 -13.43
CA ILE A 91 8.35 -18.47 -12.78
C ILE A 91 7.10 -19.31 -13.08
N ASN A 92 6.77 -20.24 -12.17
CA ASN A 92 5.41 -20.74 -12.10
C ASN A 92 4.47 -19.53 -12.02
N ASP A 93 3.21 -19.67 -12.43
CA ASP A 93 2.15 -18.65 -12.40
C ASP A 93 1.85 -18.15 -10.96
N LEU A 94 2.85 -17.64 -10.26
CA LEU A 94 2.84 -17.16 -8.89
C LEU A 94 1.88 -15.99 -8.76
N TYR A 95 1.76 -15.18 -9.82
CA TYR A 95 0.76 -14.13 -9.89
C TYR A 95 -0.67 -14.69 -9.77
N GLU A 96 -0.96 -15.83 -10.40
CA GLU A 96 -2.24 -16.53 -10.24
C GLU A 96 -2.34 -17.24 -8.89
N VAL A 97 -1.27 -17.91 -8.46
CA VAL A 97 -1.26 -18.66 -7.18
C VAL A 97 -1.61 -17.76 -6.00
N VAL A 98 -1.06 -16.55 -5.98
CA VAL A 98 -1.33 -15.57 -4.92
C VAL A 98 -2.78 -15.07 -4.95
N GLN A 99 -3.44 -15.06 -6.12
CA GLN A 99 -4.83 -14.63 -6.24
C GLN A 99 -5.83 -15.59 -5.59
N TYR A 100 -5.47 -16.87 -5.40
CA TYR A 100 -6.31 -17.84 -4.67
C TYR A 100 -6.38 -17.59 -3.16
N ALA A 101 -5.64 -16.61 -2.62
CA ALA A 101 -5.79 -16.22 -1.23
C ALA A 101 -7.22 -15.71 -0.94
N ASN A 102 -7.90 -16.37 0.01
CA ASN A 102 -9.30 -16.08 0.36
C ASN A 102 -9.52 -14.66 0.89
N SER A 103 -8.53 -14.11 1.59
CA SER A 103 -8.63 -12.81 2.25
C SER A 103 -8.02 -11.71 1.39
N ILE A 104 -8.80 -10.65 1.14
CA ILE A 104 -8.40 -9.55 0.24
C ILE A 104 -7.12 -8.82 0.68
N ILE A 105 -6.88 -8.66 1.98
CA ILE A 105 -5.70 -7.94 2.48
C ILE A 105 -4.41 -8.72 2.18
N PRO A 106 -4.22 -9.96 2.67
CA PRO A 106 -3.07 -10.79 2.29
C PRO A 106 -2.89 -10.91 0.78
N ARG A 107 -3.99 -11.16 0.05
CA ARG A 107 -3.97 -11.28 -1.40
C ARG A 107 -3.34 -10.06 -2.06
N LEU A 108 -3.79 -8.85 -1.74
CA LEU A 108 -3.31 -7.64 -2.40
C LEU A 108 -1.85 -7.30 -2.02
N TYR A 109 -1.43 -7.52 -0.77
CA TYR A 109 -0.02 -7.30 -0.40
C TYR A 109 0.91 -8.25 -1.14
N LEU A 110 0.58 -9.55 -1.17
CA LEU A 110 1.36 -10.53 -1.93
C LEU A 110 1.30 -10.28 -3.44
N LEU A 111 0.13 -9.88 -3.97
CA LEU A 111 -0.04 -9.56 -5.38
C LEU A 111 0.88 -8.40 -5.79
N ILE A 112 0.98 -7.37 -4.94
CA ILE A 112 1.89 -6.25 -5.13
C ILE A 112 3.33 -6.74 -5.11
N THR A 113 3.74 -7.54 -4.11
CA THR A 113 5.11 -8.08 -4.03
C THR A 113 5.47 -8.87 -5.28
N VAL A 114 4.61 -9.82 -5.70
CA VAL A 114 4.87 -10.65 -6.87
C VAL A 114 4.83 -9.85 -8.17
N GLY A 115 3.88 -8.92 -8.32
CA GLY A 115 3.79 -8.06 -9.51
C GLY A 115 5.05 -7.23 -9.74
N ILE A 116 5.64 -6.69 -8.68
CA ILE A 116 6.93 -5.97 -8.73
C ILE A 116 8.06 -6.89 -9.21
N ILE A 117 8.10 -8.12 -8.71
CA ILE A 117 9.13 -9.09 -9.10
C ILE A 117 9.00 -9.42 -10.60
N TYR A 118 7.78 -9.61 -11.10
CA TYR A 118 7.53 -9.85 -12.52
C TYR A 118 7.98 -8.67 -13.39
N ILE A 119 7.73 -7.43 -12.95
CA ILE A 119 8.23 -6.23 -13.63
C ILE A 119 9.76 -6.20 -13.64
N LYS A 120 10.41 -6.49 -12.50
CA LYS A 120 11.89 -6.52 -12.40
C LYS A 120 12.52 -7.59 -13.29
N LEU A 121 11.84 -8.72 -13.48
CA LEU A 121 12.31 -9.83 -14.32
C LEU A 121 12.01 -9.62 -15.82
N GLY A 122 11.19 -8.63 -16.17
CA GLY A 122 10.86 -8.29 -17.55
C GLY A 122 9.86 -9.25 -18.22
N GLU A 123 9.14 -10.05 -17.43
CA GLU A 123 8.18 -11.06 -17.92
C GLU A 123 6.80 -10.48 -18.21
N ALA A 124 6.51 -9.28 -17.66
CA ALA A 124 5.24 -8.59 -17.85
C ALA A 124 5.46 -7.10 -18.11
N SER A 125 4.55 -6.48 -18.88
CA SER A 125 4.55 -5.03 -19.08
C SER A 125 4.34 -4.32 -17.73
N ALA A 126 5.25 -3.40 -17.40
CA ALA A 126 5.12 -2.54 -16.23
C ALA A 126 3.80 -1.77 -16.23
N LYS A 127 3.34 -1.33 -17.41
CA LYS A 127 2.10 -0.55 -17.56
C LYS A 127 0.87 -1.36 -17.17
N GLU A 128 0.73 -2.56 -17.73
CA GLU A 128 -0.43 -3.42 -17.48
C GLU A 128 -0.48 -3.87 -16.01
N MET A 129 0.67 -4.29 -15.46
CA MET A 129 0.77 -4.71 -14.06
C MET A 129 0.49 -3.57 -13.07
N LEU A 130 1.04 -2.37 -13.31
CA LEU A 130 0.76 -1.22 -12.44
C LEU A 130 -0.72 -0.82 -12.49
N LYS A 131 -1.34 -0.88 -13.66
CA LYS A 131 -2.77 -0.58 -13.82
C LYS A 131 -3.64 -1.61 -13.10
N ASP A 132 -3.37 -2.90 -13.31
CA ASP A 132 -4.09 -4.00 -12.64
C ASP A 132 -3.98 -3.88 -11.11
N MET A 133 -2.78 -3.69 -10.57
CA MET A 133 -2.57 -3.52 -9.13
C MET A 133 -3.36 -2.34 -8.55
N VAL A 134 -3.43 -1.20 -9.24
CA VAL A 134 -4.23 -0.04 -8.79
C VAL A 134 -5.73 -0.33 -8.83
N GLU A 135 -6.21 -1.00 -9.88
CA GLU A 135 -7.61 -1.39 -10.01
C GLU A 135 -8.01 -2.39 -8.91
N MET A 136 -7.16 -3.40 -8.65
CA MET A 136 -7.37 -4.39 -7.59
C MET A 136 -7.33 -3.76 -6.19
N CYS A 137 -6.50 -2.74 -5.96
CA CYS A 137 -6.49 -1.96 -4.72
C CYS A 137 -7.80 -1.20 -4.43
N ARG A 138 -8.68 -0.98 -5.44
CA ARG A 138 -10.02 -0.41 -5.21
C ARG A 138 -10.92 -1.32 -4.37
N GLY A 139 -10.62 -2.62 -4.29
CA GLY A 139 -11.38 -3.55 -3.46
C GLY A 139 -11.31 -3.26 -1.95
N VAL A 140 -10.30 -2.52 -1.48
CA VAL A 140 -10.18 -2.16 -0.05
C VAL A 140 -10.69 -0.74 0.19
N GLN A 141 -11.92 -0.67 0.70
CA GLN A 141 -12.62 0.58 1.00
C GLN A 141 -12.49 1.04 2.46
N HIS A 142 -11.91 0.21 3.34
CA HIS A 142 -11.68 0.58 4.74
C HIS A 142 -10.62 1.68 4.82
N PRO A 143 -10.88 2.85 5.45
CA PRO A 143 -9.97 4.00 5.41
C PRO A 143 -8.54 3.72 5.86
N LEU A 144 -8.36 3.16 7.06
CA LEU A 144 -7.03 2.87 7.60
C LEU A 144 -6.26 1.86 6.72
N ARG A 145 -6.80 0.64 6.58
CA ARG A 145 -6.18 -0.45 5.79
C ARG A 145 -5.91 -0.06 4.34
N GLY A 146 -6.82 0.67 3.71
CA GLY A 146 -6.70 1.09 2.32
C GLY A 146 -5.64 2.19 2.11
N LEU A 147 -5.44 3.07 3.11
CA LEU A 147 -4.34 4.05 3.09
C LEU A 147 -2.99 3.36 3.21
N PHE A 148 -2.86 2.42 4.13
CA PHE A 148 -1.62 1.65 4.31
C PHE A 148 -1.28 0.78 3.11
N LEU A 149 -2.25 0.06 2.54
CA LEU A 149 -2.05 -0.74 1.33
C LEU A 149 -1.59 0.11 0.15
N ARG A 150 -2.20 1.28 -0.06
CA ARG A 150 -1.82 2.20 -1.13
C ARG A 150 -0.46 2.87 -0.89
N SER A 151 -0.13 3.12 0.38
CA SER A 151 1.21 3.57 0.77
C SER A 151 2.26 2.50 0.48
N TYR A 152 1.94 1.23 0.73
CA TYR A 152 2.80 0.10 0.40
C TYR A 152 3.03 0.02 -1.12
N LEU A 153 1.96 0.05 -1.92
CA LEU A 153 2.02 0.08 -3.38
C LEU A 153 2.97 1.19 -3.88
N LEU A 154 2.79 2.42 -3.38
CA LEU A 154 3.62 3.57 -3.79
C LEU A 154 5.10 3.43 -3.39
N GLN A 155 5.38 2.82 -2.23
CA GLN A 155 6.75 2.57 -1.77
C GLN A 155 7.44 1.53 -2.66
N CYS A 156 6.71 0.48 -2.98
CA CYS A 156 7.12 -0.64 -3.80
C CYS A 156 7.40 -0.27 -5.26
N THR A 157 6.57 0.59 -5.86
CA THR A 157 6.69 0.98 -7.26
C THR A 157 7.73 2.09 -7.49
N LYS A 158 8.29 2.69 -6.44
CA LYS A 158 9.19 3.85 -6.51
C LYS A 158 10.29 3.73 -7.58
N ASN A 159 10.95 2.58 -7.66
CA ASN A 159 12.10 2.37 -8.55
C ASN A 159 11.70 1.75 -9.91
N LEU A 160 10.41 1.46 -10.11
CA LEU A 160 9.88 0.75 -11.27
C LEU A 160 8.97 1.64 -12.13
N LEU A 161 8.74 2.90 -11.72
CA LEU A 161 7.91 3.81 -12.49
C LEU A 161 8.61 4.13 -13.83
N PRO A 162 7.89 4.02 -14.96
CA PRO A 162 8.39 4.42 -16.26
C PRO A 162 8.83 5.90 -16.24
N ASN A 163 10.14 6.13 -16.42
CA ASN A 163 10.74 7.47 -16.47
C ASN A 163 11.10 7.91 -17.90
N SER A 164 10.93 7.03 -18.89
CA SER A 164 11.24 7.36 -20.28
C SER A 164 10.19 8.30 -20.87
N THR A 165 10.66 9.41 -21.44
CA THR A 165 9.85 10.36 -22.22
C THR A 165 9.64 9.89 -23.67
N VAL A 166 10.33 8.84 -24.09
CA VAL A 166 10.32 8.34 -25.46
C VAL A 166 9.46 7.07 -25.54
N THR A 167 8.41 7.12 -26.35
CA THR A 167 7.68 5.94 -26.82
C THR A 167 8.57 5.19 -27.80
N ASN A 168 9.42 4.29 -27.29
CA ASN A 168 9.97 3.26 -28.16
C ASN A 168 8.85 2.26 -28.43
N GLU A 169 8.30 2.27 -29.65
CA GLU A 169 7.20 1.39 -30.11
C GLU A 169 7.51 -0.13 -29.98
N LYS A 170 8.72 -0.50 -29.53
CA LYS A 170 9.17 -1.88 -29.31
C LYS A 170 9.24 -2.29 -27.84
N GLU A 171 9.12 -1.37 -26.90
CA GLU A 171 9.12 -1.66 -25.46
C GLU A 171 7.86 -1.07 -24.85
N ASP A 172 6.88 -1.93 -24.60
CA ASP A 172 5.57 -1.63 -23.99
C ASP A 172 5.69 -1.31 -22.49
N ASN A 173 6.73 -0.56 -22.12
CA ASN A 173 7.16 -0.29 -20.75
C ASN A 173 6.51 0.96 -20.15
N GLY A 174 5.48 1.51 -20.79
CA GLY A 174 4.74 2.69 -20.31
C GLY A 174 5.49 4.01 -20.47
N THR A 175 4.73 5.10 -20.37
CA THR A 175 5.23 6.48 -20.54
C THR A 175 5.30 7.21 -19.20
N LEU A 176 6.04 8.33 -19.14
CA LEU A 176 5.97 9.25 -18.00
C LEU A 176 4.52 9.66 -17.66
N GLN A 177 3.66 9.80 -18.66
CA GLN A 177 2.26 10.13 -18.44
C GLN A 177 1.53 9.02 -17.68
N ASP A 178 1.79 7.75 -18.00
CA ASP A 178 1.22 6.61 -17.27
C ASP A 178 1.66 6.63 -15.79
N SER A 179 2.93 6.99 -15.51
CA SER A 179 3.44 7.17 -14.14
C SER A 179 2.73 8.29 -13.38
N VAL A 180 2.49 9.42 -14.05
CA VAL A 180 1.78 10.56 -13.45
C VAL A 180 0.32 10.20 -13.18
N GLU A 181 -0.36 9.57 -14.13
CA GLU A 181 -1.75 9.11 -13.98
C GLU A 181 -1.87 8.07 -12.86
N PHE A 182 -0.91 7.14 -12.76
CA PHE A 182 -0.83 6.18 -11.66
C PHE A 182 -0.76 6.87 -10.29
N ILE A 183 0.20 7.80 -10.11
CA ILE A 183 0.36 8.48 -8.81
C ILE A 183 -0.86 9.35 -8.49
N LEU A 184 -1.43 10.03 -9.50
CA LEU A 184 -2.64 10.84 -9.34
C LEU A 184 -3.86 10.02 -8.94
N SER A 185 -4.07 8.87 -9.60
CA SER A 185 -5.14 7.93 -9.27
C SER A 185 -4.99 7.41 -7.83
N ASN A 186 -3.76 7.04 -7.45
CA ASN A 186 -3.46 6.60 -6.09
C ASN A 186 -3.70 7.72 -5.06
N PHE A 187 -3.27 8.95 -5.36
CA PHE A 187 -3.51 10.11 -4.52
C PHE A 187 -5.00 10.40 -4.35
N ALA A 188 -5.79 10.37 -5.44
CA ALA A 188 -7.22 10.64 -5.38
C ALA A 188 -7.96 9.64 -4.48
N GLU A 189 -7.66 8.34 -4.62
CA GLU A 189 -8.25 7.30 -3.77
C GLU A 189 -7.76 7.39 -2.32
N MET A 190 -6.47 7.65 -2.07
CA MET A 190 -5.95 7.87 -0.72
C MET A 190 -6.61 9.09 -0.07
N ASN A 191 -6.76 10.20 -0.79
CA ASN A 191 -7.40 11.40 -0.27
C ASN A 191 -8.88 11.14 0.05
N LYS A 192 -9.59 10.39 -0.80
CA LYS A 192 -10.98 9.97 -0.55
C LYS A 192 -11.11 9.13 0.73
N LEU A 193 -10.21 8.16 0.94
CA LEU A 193 -10.18 7.36 2.17
C LEU A 193 -9.85 8.21 3.40
N TRP A 194 -8.90 9.14 3.27
CA TRP A 194 -8.50 10.05 4.34
C TRP A 194 -9.64 11.01 4.75
N VAL A 195 -10.39 11.55 3.78
CA VAL A 195 -11.61 12.34 4.07
C VAL A 195 -12.70 11.47 4.69
N ARG A 196 -12.85 10.21 4.25
CA ARG A 196 -13.81 9.26 4.84
C ARG A 196 -13.55 9.00 6.33
N MET A 197 -12.28 9.04 6.78
CA MET A 197 -11.95 8.91 8.21
C MET A 197 -12.63 9.96 9.10
N GLN A 198 -12.89 11.17 8.57
CA GLN A 198 -13.54 12.24 9.34
C GLN A 198 -14.95 11.84 9.81
N HIS A 199 -15.67 11.07 8.99
CA HIS A 199 -17.07 10.72 9.19
C HIS A 199 -17.25 9.31 9.76
N GLN A 200 -16.15 8.58 10.02
CA GLN A 200 -16.20 7.23 10.56
C GLN A 200 -16.35 7.29 12.10
N GLY A 201 -17.38 6.69 12.67
CA GLY A 201 -17.58 6.63 14.13
C GLY A 201 -18.50 7.73 14.68
N GLN A 202 -18.59 7.82 16.01
CA GLN A 202 -19.55 8.71 16.68
C GLN A 202 -19.08 10.18 16.70
N SER A 203 -20.01 11.13 16.66
CA SER A 203 -19.69 12.57 16.64
C SER A 203 -18.87 13.04 17.84
N ARG A 204 -18.97 12.36 19.00
CA ARG A 204 -18.24 12.69 20.22
C ARG A 204 -16.72 12.51 20.11
N ASP A 205 -16.25 11.57 19.28
CA ASP A 205 -14.82 11.26 19.14
C ASP A 205 -14.16 12.07 17.99
N ARG A 206 -14.80 13.19 17.58
CA ARG A 206 -14.36 13.99 16.43
C ARG A 206 -12.96 14.56 16.60
N GLU A 207 -12.63 15.08 17.78
CA GLU A 207 -11.31 15.66 18.04
C GLU A 207 -10.20 14.60 17.98
N GLN A 208 -10.44 13.42 18.55
CA GLN A 208 -9.51 12.29 18.50
C GLN A 208 -9.28 11.84 17.04
N ARG A 209 -10.34 11.76 16.23
CA ARG A 209 -10.20 11.45 14.80
C ARG A 209 -9.45 12.51 14.02
N GLU A 210 -9.64 13.79 14.34
CA GLU A 210 -8.89 14.87 13.69
C GLU A 210 -7.39 14.79 14.02
N LYS A 211 -7.03 14.36 15.24
CA LYS A 211 -5.64 14.09 15.63
C LYS A 211 -5.06 12.90 14.85
N GLU A 212 -5.75 11.76 14.87
CA GLU A 212 -5.35 10.56 14.11
C GLU A 212 -5.23 10.84 12.61
N ARG A 213 -6.16 11.61 12.04
CA ARG A 213 -6.14 12.00 10.64
C ARG A 213 -4.91 12.84 10.30
N ARG A 214 -4.50 13.76 11.18
CA ARG A 214 -3.27 14.56 11.00
C ARG A 214 -2.01 13.70 11.00
N GLU A 215 -1.98 12.63 11.80
CA GLU A 215 -0.83 11.72 11.83
C GLU A 215 -0.69 10.95 10.51
N ILE A 216 -1.81 10.48 9.96
CA ILE A 216 -1.83 9.67 8.72
C ILE A 216 -1.71 10.54 7.46
N GLN A 217 -1.93 11.86 7.55
CA GLN A 217 -1.85 12.77 6.40
C GLN A 217 -0.51 12.68 5.65
N VAL A 218 0.56 12.33 6.37
CA VAL A 218 1.92 12.15 5.82
C VAL A 218 1.93 11.02 4.77
N LEU A 219 1.14 9.96 4.94
CA LEU A 219 1.03 8.89 3.94
C LEU A 219 0.44 9.42 2.63
N VAL A 220 -0.60 10.25 2.71
CA VAL A 220 -1.21 10.87 1.54
C VAL A 220 -0.24 11.83 0.87
N GLY A 221 0.46 12.66 1.66
CA GLY A 221 1.47 13.61 1.20
C GLY A 221 2.68 12.96 0.52
N THR A 222 2.99 11.70 0.84
CA THR A 222 4.08 10.96 0.20
C THR A 222 3.88 10.84 -1.31
N ASN A 223 2.64 10.79 -1.83
CA ASN A 223 2.35 10.82 -3.26
C ASN A 223 2.86 12.11 -3.94
N LEU A 224 2.74 13.26 -3.26
CA LEU A 224 3.22 14.54 -3.78
C LEU A 224 4.75 14.56 -3.88
N VAL A 225 5.41 14.03 -2.86
CA VAL A 225 6.87 13.87 -2.86
C VAL A 225 7.31 12.96 -4.00
N ARG A 226 6.55 11.89 -4.30
CA ARG A 226 6.85 11.02 -5.45
C ARG A 226 6.69 11.72 -6.78
N LEU A 227 5.62 12.50 -6.97
CA LEU A 227 5.46 13.31 -8.18
C LEU A 227 6.60 14.31 -8.35
N ALA A 228 7.04 14.97 -7.28
CA ALA A 228 8.16 15.90 -7.32
C ALA A 228 9.52 15.23 -7.61
N GLN A 229 9.65 13.93 -7.35
CA GLN A 229 10.85 13.14 -7.64
C GLN A 229 10.92 12.65 -9.09
N LEU A 230 9.85 12.81 -9.88
CA LEU A 230 9.88 12.51 -11.31
C LEU A 230 10.64 13.63 -12.03
N GLU A 231 11.92 13.40 -12.32
CA GLU A 231 12.86 14.38 -12.88
C GLU A 231 12.47 14.90 -14.28
N THR A 232 11.52 14.27 -14.97
CA THR A 232 11.15 14.56 -16.36
C THR A 232 9.82 15.31 -16.52
N ILE A 233 9.18 15.79 -15.44
CA ILE A 233 7.94 16.55 -15.55
C ILE A 233 8.24 17.97 -16.07
N ASP A 234 7.84 18.23 -17.32
CA ASP A 234 7.87 19.57 -17.91
C ASP A 234 6.93 20.53 -17.17
N VAL A 235 7.25 21.84 -17.19
CA VAL A 235 6.53 22.90 -16.48
C VAL A 235 5.04 22.92 -16.86
N ASP A 236 4.72 22.61 -18.12
CA ASP A 236 3.33 22.61 -18.59
C ASP A 236 2.56 21.35 -18.16
N MET A 237 3.24 20.21 -18.01
CA MET A 237 2.67 19.05 -17.34
C MET A 237 2.44 19.33 -15.86
N TYR A 238 3.41 19.96 -15.18
CA TYR A 238 3.27 20.33 -13.79
C TYR A 238 2.08 21.28 -13.55
N LYS A 239 1.89 22.30 -14.42
CA LYS A 239 0.72 23.19 -14.35
C LYS A 239 -0.59 22.43 -14.49
N LYS A 240 -0.70 21.52 -15.47
CA LYS A 240 -1.93 20.71 -15.67
C LYS A 240 -2.21 19.80 -14.46
N VAL A 241 -1.18 19.13 -13.96
CA VAL A 241 -1.24 18.27 -12.77
C VAL A 241 -1.64 19.09 -11.55
N PHE A 242 -0.99 20.22 -11.30
CA PHE A 242 -1.32 21.11 -10.19
C PHE A 242 -2.76 21.66 -10.26
N LEU A 243 -3.25 21.98 -11.46
CA LEU A 243 -4.61 22.46 -11.68
C LEU A 243 -5.64 21.35 -11.45
N LEU A 244 -5.33 20.11 -11.82
CA LEU A 244 -6.10 18.92 -11.46
C LEU A 244 -6.11 18.71 -9.94
N PHE A 245 -4.96 18.82 -9.27
CA PHE A 245 -4.86 18.74 -7.80
C PHE A 245 -5.70 19.80 -7.10
N SER A 246 -5.59 21.06 -7.52
CA SER A 246 -6.36 22.18 -6.96
C SER A 246 -7.86 21.92 -7.10
N LYS A 247 -8.31 21.49 -8.28
CA LYS A 247 -9.71 21.09 -8.50
C LYS A 247 -10.13 19.94 -7.62
N LEU A 248 -9.30 18.89 -7.47
CA LEU A 248 -9.62 17.70 -6.68
C LEU A 248 -9.72 18.02 -5.17
N ILE A 249 -8.80 18.82 -4.66
CA ILE A 249 -8.79 19.29 -3.26
C ILE A 249 -10.01 20.18 -3.01
N VAL A 250 -10.34 21.09 -3.92
CA VAL A 250 -11.52 21.95 -3.80
C VAL A 250 -12.80 21.12 -3.84
N LEU A 251 -12.93 20.16 -4.76
CA LEU A 251 -14.11 19.30 -4.85
C LEU A 251 -14.27 18.42 -3.61
N LEU A 252 -13.18 17.87 -3.08
CA LEU A 252 -13.21 17.05 -1.87
C LEU A 252 -13.45 17.89 -0.59
N ASN A 253 -12.94 19.13 -0.53
CA ASN A 253 -13.27 20.07 0.55
C ASN A 253 -14.73 20.53 0.49
N ILE A 254 -15.29 20.73 -0.71
CA ILE A 254 -16.71 21.04 -0.92
C ILE A 254 -17.57 19.84 -0.52
N LEU A 255 -17.21 18.61 -0.92
CA LEU A 255 -17.91 17.40 -0.51
C LEU A 255 -17.83 17.16 1.01
N SER A 256 -16.67 17.40 1.63
CA SER A 256 -16.51 17.37 3.09
C SER A 256 -17.40 18.41 3.78
N LYS A 257 -17.54 19.61 3.22
CA LYS A 257 -18.47 20.64 3.75
C LYS A 257 -19.94 20.28 3.53
N LEU A 258 -20.30 19.68 2.39
CA LEU A 258 -21.67 19.23 2.09
C LEU A 258 -22.12 18.08 3.01
N PHE A 259 -21.24 17.12 3.32
CA PHE A 259 -21.53 16.04 4.27
C PHE A 259 -21.58 16.49 5.74
N ASN A 260 -21.07 17.68 6.07
CA ASN A 260 -21.29 18.27 7.40
C ASN A 260 -22.67 18.96 7.53
N PHE A 261 -23.44 19.04 6.44
CA PHE A 261 -24.76 19.71 6.40
C PHE A 261 -25.94 18.72 6.33
N LEU A 262 -25.67 17.42 6.13
CA LEU A 262 -26.62 16.31 6.23
C LEU A 262 -26.36 15.52 7.51
#